data_AF-A0A9E4K4D9-F1
#
_entry.id   AF-A0A9E4K4D9-F1
#
_cell.length_a   1.000
_cell.length_b   1.000
_cell.length_c   1.000
_cell.angle_alpha   90.00
_cell.angle_beta   90.00
_cell.angle_gamma   90.00
#
_symmetry.space_group_name_H-M   'P 1'
#
loop_
_entity.id
_entity.type
_entity.pdbx_description
1 polymer ?
#
loop_
_entity_poly.entity_id
_entity_poly.type
_entity_poly.pdbx_seq_one_letter_code
_entity_poly.pdbx_strand_id
1 'polypeptide(L)'
;MEQLLQSLPGFWMGEAIETPVGRMNYDIVFHTCSDGIIAGVAKTDASLHYWQFIRNQDNHRIRFLSTFIGNRIPIVLLPQPTEGRALSYYAPDLKMLTLAINHSPSIIDIRVFHHGKPHVHIQLTQEDGKQVQLPPHHSLSNSCRGFPIEQ
;
A
#
# COMPACT_ATOMS: atom_id res chain seq x y z
N MET A 1 3.02 11.64 8.35
CA MET A 1 3.56 11.15 7.06
C MET A 1 5.04 10.82 7.15
N GLU A 2 5.91 11.76 7.52
CA GLU A 2 7.36 11.54 7.56
C GLU A 2 7.79 10.32 8.39
N GLN A 3 7.21 10.15 9.59
CA GLN A 3 7.44 8.99 10.44
C GLN A 3 7.05 7.65 9.78
N LEU A 4 5.92 7.63 9.05
CA LEU A 4 5.47 6.45 8.30
C LEU A 4 6.46 6.10 7.18
N LEU A 5 6.89 7.09 6.38
CA LEU A 5 7.82 6.83 5.28
C LEU A 5 9.18 6.32 5.76
N GLN A 6 9.63 6.77 6.93
CA GLN A 6 10.88 6.31 7.53
C GLN A 6 10.79 4.90 8.10
N SER A 7 9.63 4.48 8.60
CA SER A 7 9.43 3.15 9.17
C SER A 7 9.01 2.08 8.16
N LEU A 8 8.43 2.48 7.02
CA LEU A 8 7.91 1.57 6.01
C LEU A 8 8.94 0.59 5.40
N PRO A 9 10.18 0.98 5.05
CA PRO A 9 11.11 0.08 4.38
C PRO A 9 11.35 -1.22 5.16
N GLY A 10 11.37 -2.34 4.45
CA GLY A 10 11.54 -3.67 5.05
C GLY A 10 10.40 -4.63 4.69
N PHE A 11 10.45 -5.81 5.31
CA PHE A 11 9.45 -6.86 5.12
C PHE A 11 8.35 -6.75 6.17
N TRP A 12 7.11 -6.90 5.68
CA TRP A 12 5.90 -6.85 6.47
C TRP A 12 5.09 -8.10 6.18
N MET A 13 4.83 -8.87 7.23
CA MET A 13 3.89 -9.98 7.18
C MET A 13 2.49 -9.47 7.41
N GLY A 14 1.52 -9.97 6.65
CA GLY A 14 0.19 -9.39 6.75
C GLY A 14 -0.95 -10.28 6.31
N GLU A 15 -2.14 -9.83 6.64
CA GLU A 15 -3.39 -10.44 6.27
C GLU A 15 -4.38 -9.36 5.82
N ALA A 16 -5.06 -9.61 4.71
CA ALA A 16 -6.27 -8.88 4.36
C ALA A 16 -7.44 -9.57 5.07
N ILE A 17 -7.78 -9.06 6.25
CA ILE A 17 -8.73 -9.62 7.23
C ILE A 17 -10.16 -9.57 6.69
N GLU A 18 -10.53 -8.44 6.10
CA GLU A 18 -11.83 -8.20 5.47
C GLU A 18 -11.58 -7.91 3.99
N THR A 19 -12.16 -8.70 3.11
CA THR A 19 -12.24 -8.42 1.67
C THR A 19 -13.53 -9.01 1.09
N PRO A 20 -13.98 -8.58 -0.10
CA PRO A 20 -15.14 -9.16 -0.79
C PRO A 20 -15.01 -10.65 -1.12
N VAL A 21 -13.78 -11.19 -1.17
CA VAL A 21 -13.50 -12.58 -1.56
C VAL A 21 -12.99 -13.42 -0.39
N GLY A 22 -13.06 -12.89 0.83
CA GLY A 22 -12.60 -13.55 2.05
C GLY A 22 -11.20 -13.14 2.48
N ARG A 23 -10.74 -13.77 3.56
CA ARG A 23 -9.45 -13.50 4.19
C ARG A 23 -8.30 -14.09 3.39
N MET A 24 -7.19 -13.38 3.27
CA MET A 24 -6.02 -13.85 2.52
C MET A 24 -4.70 -13.27 3.04
N ASN A 25 -3.61 -14.00 2.82
CA ASN A 25 -2.26 -13.53 3.13
C ASN A 25 -1.93 -12.28 2.29
N TYR A 26 -1.19 -11.36 2.91
CA TYR A 26 -0.88 -10.05 2.36
C TYR A 26 0.53 -9.60 2.76
N ASP A 27 1.52 -10.44 2.50
CA ASP A 27 2.91 -10.10 2.75
C ASP A 27 3.43 -9.09 1.72
N ILE A 28 4.21 -8.12 2.16
CA ILE A 28 4.74 -7.05 1.32
C ILE A 28 6.16 -6.66 1.75
N VAL A 29 7.00 -6.32 0.77
CA VAL A 29 8.29 -5.68 1.01
C VAL A 29 8.21 -4.26 0.48
N PHE A 30 8.51 -3.29 1.33
CA PHE A 30 8.69 -1.91 0.91
C PHE A 30 10.17 -1.59 0.72
N HIS A 31 10.46 -0.88 -0.36
CA HIS A 31 11.79 -0.43 -0.75
C HIS A 31 11.81 1.08 -0.93
N THR A 32 12.94 1.70 -0.61
CA THR A 32 13.21 3.09 -0.98
C THR A 32 13.80 3.13 -2.38
N CYS A 33 13.11 3.78 -3.31
CA CYS A 33 13.56 4.01 -4.68
C CYS A 33 14.53 5.20 -4.77
N SER A 34 15.25 5.32 -5.88
CA SER A 34 16.32 6.33 -6.07
C SER A 34 15.84 7.78 -6.04
N ASP A 35 14.55 8.01 -6.31
CA ASP A 35 13.88 9.31 -6.28
C ASP A 35 13.18 9.60 -4.93
N GLY A 36 13.42 8.76 -3.91
CA GLY A 36 12.83 8.89 -2.59
C GLY A 36 11.40 8.36 -2.47
N ILE A 37 10.84 7.75 -3.54
CA ILE A 37 9.56 7.04 -3.47
C ILE A 37 9.74 5.78 -2.62
N ILE A 38 8.77 5.48 -1.74
CA ILE A 38 8.69 4.17 -1.09
C ILE A 38 7.71 3.30 -1.88
N ALA A 39 8.14 2.14 -2.34
CA ALA A 39 7.32 1.26 -3.16
C ALA A 39 7.34 -0.19 -2.67
N GLY A 40 6.21 -0.87 -2.79
CA GLY A 40 6.08 -2.28 -2.41
C GLY A 40 5.08 -3.02 -3.26
N VAL A 41 5.29 -4.32 -3.37
CA VAL A 41 4.38 -5.23 -4.08
C VAL A 41 3.96 -6.34 -3.13
N ALA A 42 2.66 -6.50 -2.94
CA ALA A 42 2.07 -7.67 -2.29
C ALA A 42 1.55 -8.62 -3.38
N LYS A 43 1.82 -9.92 -3.23
CA LYS A 43 1.22 -10.96 -4.07
C LYS A 43 0.15 -11.65 -3.25
N THR A 44 -1.10 -11.48 -3.65
CA THR A 44 -2.23 -12.27 -3.16
C THR A 44 -2.45 -13.46 -4.09
N ASP A 45 -3.30 -14.41 -3.69
CA ASP A 45 -3.66 -15.55 -4.54
C ASP A 45 -4.35 -15.12 -5.86
N ALA A 46 -5.01 -13.96 -5.86
CA ALA A 46 -5.82 -13.49 -6.98
C ALA A 46 -5.17 -12.36 -7.81
N SER A 47 -4.19 -11.63 -7.25
CA SER A 47 -3.63 -10.44 -7.89
C SER A 47 -2.33 -9.95 -7.25
N LEU A 48 -1.59 -9.16 -8.01
CA LEU A 48 -0.51 -8.30 -7.51
C LEU A 48 -1.06 -6.93 -7.12
N HIS A 49 -0.66 -6.47 -5.94
CA HIS A 49 -0.99 -5.18 -5.38
C HIS A 49 0.26 -4.32 -5.26
N TYR A 50 0.33 -3.28 -6.07
CA TYR A 50 1.44 -2.34 -6.12
C TYR A 50 1.08 -1.09 -5.31
N TRP A 51 1.99 -0.69 -4.43
CA TRP A 51 1.87 0.50 -3.59
C TRP A 51 3.05 1.42 -3.86
N GLN A 52 2.78 2.71 -4.02
CA GLN A 52 3.80 3.75 -4.05
C GLN A 52 3.39 4.90 -3.14
N PHE A 53 4.25 5.27 -2.20
CA PHE A 53 4.13 6.44 -1.35
C PHE A 53 5.06 7.52 -1.90
N ILE A 54 4.46 8.62 -2.36
CA ILE A 54 5.17 9.69 -3.07
C ILE A 54 5.09 10.96 -2.22
N ARG A 55 6.24 11.57 -1.95
CA ARG A 55 6.37 12.86 -1.26
C ARG A 55 6.97 13.89 -2.22
N ASN A 56 6.28 15.01 -2.41
CA ASN A 56 6.75 16.16 -3.18
C ASN A 56 6.60 17.41 -2.31
N GLN A 57 7.70 17.99 -1.80
CA GLN A 57 7.76 19.24 -1.04
C GLN A 57 6.59 19.45 -0.04
N ASP A 58 5.44 19.97 -0.48
CA ASP A 58 4.26 20.26 0.36
C ASP A 58 3.13 19.21 0.28
N ASN A 59 3.22 18.26 -0.64
CA ASN A 59 2.20 17.26 -0.92
C ASN A 59 2.71 15.83 -0.75
N HIS A 60 1.80 14.95 -0.34
CA HIS A 60 2.02 13.51 -0.34
C HIS A 60 0.84 12.86 -1.04
N ARG A 61 1.09 11.74 -1.72
CA ARG A 61 0.04 10.95 -2.37
C ARG A 61 0.40 9.49 -2.35
N ILE A 62 -0.62 8.65 -2.45
CA ILE A 62 -0.45 7.21 -2.64
C ILE A 62 -0.89 6.86 -4.06
N ARG A 63 -0.11 6.03 -4.75
CA ARG A 63 -0.59 5.35 -5.95
C ARG A 63 -0.76 3.88 -5.62
N PHE A 64 -1.91 3.33 -5.98
CA PHE A 64 -2.23 1.94 -5.75
C PHE A 64 -2.72 1.28 -7.04
N LEU A 65 -2.30 0.05 -7.29
CA LEU A 65 -2.84 -0.79 -8.36
C LEU A 65 -3.05 -2.20 -7.84
N SER A 66 -4.28 -2.68 -7.93
CA SER A 66 -4.56 -4.12 -7.93
C SER A 66 -4.67 -4.59 -9.38
N THR A 67 -3.98 -5.68 -9.72
CA THR A 67 -4.06 -6.32 -11.04
C THR A 67 -5.21 -7.32 -11.17
N PHE A 68 -6.09 -7.36 -10.17
CA PHE A 68 -7.27 -8.23 -10.17
C PHE A 68 -8.12 -8.01 -11.43
N ILE A 69 -8.56 -9.11 -12.05
CA ILE A 69 -9.30 -9.11 -13.33
C ILE A 69 -8.56 -8.30 -14.43
N GLY A 70 -7.23 -8.33 -14.41
CA GLY A 70 -6.40 -7.67 -15.43
C GLY A 70 -6.43 -6.14 -15.36
N ASN A 71 -6.83 -5.55 -14.23
CA ASN A 71 -6.78 -4.10 -14.07
C ASN A 71 -5.35 -3.56 -14.22
N ARG A 72 -5.19 -2.51 -15.03
CA ARG A 72 -3.90 -1.87 -15.33
C ARG A 72 -3.86 -0.39 -14.93
N ILE A 73 -4.96 0.15 -14.42
CA ILE A 73 -5.09 1.58 -14.14
C ILE A 73 -4.83 1.80 -12.64
N PRO A 74 -3.71 2.47 -12.27
CA PRO A 74 -3.45 2.80 -10.88
C PRO A 74 -4.38 3.93 -10.43
N ILE A 75 -4.88 3.81 -9.21
CA ILE A 75 -5.63 4.88 -8.54
C ILE A 75 -4.65 5.82 -7.85
N VAL A 76 -4.95 7.12 -7.90
CA VAL A 76 -4.22 8.15 -7.16
C VAL A 76 -5.05 8.58 -5.97
N LEU A 77 -4.46 8.48 -4.78
CA LEU A 77 -5.07 8.80 -3.50
C LEU A 77 -4.40 10.07 -2.96
N LEU A 78 -5.22 11.10 -2.78
CA LEU A 78 -4.82 12.41 -2.26
C LEU A 78 -5.18 12.52 -0.78
N PRO A 79 -4.38 13.25 0.01
CA PRO A 79 -4.59 13.34 1.44
C PRO A 79 -5.84 14.14 1.75
N GLN A 80 -6.56 13.70 2.76
CA GLN A 80 -7.70 14.40 3.33
C GLN A 80 -7.28 15.00 4.67
N PRO A 81 -7.68 16.23 4.99
CA PRO A 81 -7.52 16.78 6.33
C PRO A 81 -8.20 15.84 7.34
N THR A 82 -7.48 15.42 8.37
CA THR A 82 -8.01 14.56 9.43
C THR A 82 -7.84 15.24 10.79
N GLU A 83 -8.82 15.01 11.66
CA GLU A 83 -8.67 15.26 13.08
C GLU A 83 -8.12 13.97 13.72
N GLY A 84 -6.87 13.99 14.18
CA GLY A 84 -6.23 12.87 14.88
C GLY A 84 -4.95 12.36 14.24
N ARG A 85 -4.54 11.14 14.62
CA ARG A 85 -3.26 10.52 14.19
C ARG A 85 -3.37 9.67 12.94
N ALA A 86 -4.58 9.32 12.52
CA ALA A 86 -4.82 8.54 11.31
C ALA A 86 -4.56 9.39 10.06
N LEU A 87 -3.87 8.81 9.08
CA LEU A 87 -3.73 9.43 7.76
C LEU A 87 -4.90 8.98 6.89
N SER A 88 -5.71 9.93 6.42
CA SER A 88 -6.81 9.62 5.49
C SER A 88 -6.52 10.13 4.09
N TYR A 89 -6.99 9.39 3.10
CA TYR A 89 -6.90 9.71 1.69
C TYR A 89 -8.22 9.46 0.99
N TYR A 90 -8.42 10.15 -0.13
CA TYR A 90 -9.54 9.94 -1.04
C TYR A 90 -9.04 9.81 -2.47
N ALA A 91 -9.80 9.10 -3.30
CA ALA A 91 -9.55 9.03 -4.74
C ALA A 91 -10.43 10.06 -5.48
N PRO A 92 -9.86 11.10 -6.12
CA PRO A 92 -10.65 12.10 -6.84
C PRO A 92 -11.50 11.50 -7.97
N ASP A 93 -10.93 10.52 -8.68
CA ASP A 93 -11.53 9.88 -9.85
C ASP A 93 -12.51 8.74 -9.48
N LEU A 94 -12.40 8.21 -8.26
CA LEU A 94 -13.29 7.19 -7.72
C LEU A 94 -14.01 7.75 -6.50
N LYS A 95 -14.93 8.68 -6.79
CA LYS A 95 -15.83 9.25 -5.78
C LYS A 95 -16.40 8.09 -4.97
N MET A 96 -16.33 8.21 -3.63
CA MET A 96 -16.75 7.21 -2.63
C MET A 96 -15.69 6.21 -2.14
N LEU A 97 -14.48 6.18 -2.73
CA LEU A 97 -13.36 5.40 -2.20
C LEU A 97 -12.47 6.26 -1.29
N THR A 98 -12.31 5.82 -0.05
CA THR A 98 -11.37 6.43 0.90
C THR A 98 -10.46 5.39 1.53
N LEU A 99 -9.29 5.82 1.94
CA LEU A 99 -8.26 5.02 2.60
C LEU A 99 -7.93 5.65 3.96
N ALA A 100 -7.90 4.86 5.01
CA ALA A 100 -7.33 5.26 6.29
C ALA A 100 -6.12 4.38 6.61
N ILE A 101 -5.00 5.00 6.99
CA ILE A 101 -3.80 4.32 7.45
C ILE A 101 -3.54 4.73 8.89
N ASN A 102 -3.59 3.74 9.79
CA ASN A 102 -3.02 3.85 11.12
C ASN A 102 -1.66 3.15 11.12
N HIS A 103 -0.69 3.75 11.79
CA HIS A 103 0.64 3.16 11.91
C HIS A 103 1.18 3.33 13.32
N SER A 104 1.89 2.30 13.76
CA SER A 104 2.83 2.31 14.88
C SER A 104 4.18 1.82 14.35
N PRO A 105 5.26 1.81 15.17
CA PRO A 105 6.58 1.40 14.68
C PRO A 105 6.60 0.04 13.99
N SER A 106 5.82 -0.94 14.45
CA SER A 106 5.84 -2.32 13.94
C SER A 106 4.50 -2.80 13.38
N ILE A 107 3.47 -1.95 13.32
CA ILE A 107 2.14 -2.32 12.82
C ILE A 107 1.64 -1.26 11.84
N ILE A 108 1.10 -1.71 10.71
CA ILE A 108 0.33 -0.87 9.79
C ILE A 108 -1.06 -1.46 9.63
N ASP A 109 -2.07 -0.64 9.91
CA ASP A 109 -3.47 -0.95 9.66
C ASP A 109 -3.98 -0.08 8.53
N ILE A 110 -4.33 -0.72 7.41
CA ILE A 110 -4.86 -0.08 6.21
C ILE A 110 -6.33 -0.45 6.08
N ARG A 111 -7.21 0.55 6.03
CA ARG A 111 -8.65 0.36 5.82
C ARG A 111 -9.10 1.10 4.57
N VAL A 112 -9.74 0.38 3.66
CA VAL A 112 -10.40 0.94 2.48
C VAL A 112 -11.90 0.96 2.75
N PHE A 113 -12.52 2.10 2.47
CA PHE A 113 -13.96 2.26 2.56
C PHE A 113 -14.53 2.51 1.16
N HIS A 114 -15.68 1.90 0.89
CA HIS A 114 -16.47 2.14 -0.30
C HIS A 114 -17.85 2.63 0.12
N HIS A 115 -18.25 3.83 -0.32
CA HIS A 115 -19.44 4.53 0.18
C HIS A 115 -19.45 4.69 1.71
N GLY A 116 -18.28 4.95 2.31
CA GLY A 116 -18.14 5.09 3.77
C GLY A 116 -18.32 3.80 4.56
N LYS A 117 -18.53 2.66 3.89
CA LYS A 117 -18.62 1.34 4.52
C LYS A 117 -17.27 0.61 4.43
N PRO A 118 -16.85 -0.12 5.47
CA PRO A 118 -15.66 -0.96 5.40
C PRO A 118 -15.73 -1.89 4.19
N HIS A 119 -14.67 -1.91 3.39
CA HIS A 119 -14.59 -2.70 2.18
C HIS A 119 -13.36 -3.61 2.18
N VAL A 120 -12.23 -3.08 2.63
CA VAL A 120 -11.01 -3.86 2.83
C VAL A 120 -10.35 -3.46 4.15
N HIS A 121 -9.85 -4.44 4.90
CA HIS A 121 -8.96 -4.22 6.03
C HIS A 121 -7.72 -5.08 5.87
N ILE A 122 -6.56 -4.44 5.75
CA ILE A 122 -5.24 -5.08 5.73
C ILE A 122 -4.52 -4.72 7.02
N GLN A 123 -3.98 -5.73 7.69
CA GLN A 123 -3.09 -5.54 8.82
C GLN A 123 -1.72 -6.12 8.48
N LEU A 124 -0.68 -5.32 8.71
CA LEU A 124 0.71 -5.66 8.48
C LEU A 124 1.49 -5.55 9.78
N THR A 125 2.38 -6.50 10.04
CA THR A 125 3.34 -6.49 11.14
C THR A 125 4.75 -6.57 10.58
N GLN A 126 5.64 -5.69 11.04
CA GLN A 126 7.04 -5.69 10.61
C GLN A 126 7.77 -6.88 11.23
N GLU A 127 8.50 -7.64 10.42
CA GLU A 127 9.46 -8.62 10.94
C GLU A 127 10.85 -7.99 11.01
N ASP A 128 11.31 -7.70 12.23
CA ASP A 128 12.69 -7.27 12.46
C ASP A 128 13.66 -8.46 12.35
N GLY A 129 14.66 -8.35 11.48
CA GLY A 129 15.89 -9.14 11.57
C GLY A 129 15.89 -10.54 10.94
N LYS A 130 14.87 -10.97 10.21
CA LYS A 130 14.96 -12.21 9.41
C LYS A 130 15.52 -11.93 8.02
N GLN A 131 16.51 -12.72 7.60
CA GLN A 131 16.83 -12.88 6.19
C GLN A 131 15.66 -13.61 5.52
N VAL A 132 14.63 -12.86 5.14
CA VAL A 132 13.52 -13.40 4.37
C VAL A 132 14.04 -13.61 2.95
N GLN A 133 14.05 -14.87 2.48
CA GLN A 133 14.20 -15.15 1.05
C GLN A 133 13.00 -14.55 0.35
N LEU A 134 13.18 -13.34 -0.18
CA LEU A 134 12.12 -12.61 -0.85
C LEU A 134 11.72 -13.35 -2.11
N PRO A 135 10.43 -13.71 -2.29
CA PRO A 135 9.95 -14.23 -3.56
C PRO A 135 10.29 -13.24 -4.69
N PRO A 136 10.53 -13.72 -5.93
CA PRO A 136 11.04 -12.88 -7.03
C PRO A 136 10.14 -11.67 -7.38
N HIS A 137 8.86 -11.75 -7.02
CA HIS A 137 7.89 -10.66 -7.20
C HIS A 137 8.12 -9.46 -6.27
N HIS A 138 8.86 -9.62 -5.17
CA HIS A 138 9.17 -8.54 -4.21
C HIS A 138 10.53 -7.86 -4.49
N SER A 139 11.13 -8.08 -5.66
CA SER A 139 12.41 -7.47 -6.01
C SER A 139 12.32 -5.93 -6.15
N LEU A 140 13.39 -5.23 -5.75
CA LEU A 140 13.58 -3.78 -5.91
C LEU A 140 13.22 -3.30 -7.33
N SER A 141 13.63 -4.07 -8.34
CA SER A 141 13.34 -3.83 -9.75
C SER A 141 11.85 -3.71 -10.01
N ASN A 142 11.03 -4.59 -9.44
CA ASN A 142 9.60 -4.65 -9.74
C ASN A 142 8.79 -3.59 -8.98
N SER A 143 9.20 -3.25 -7.76
CA SER A 143 8.51 -2.22 -6.97
C SER A 143 8.81 -0.80 -7.45
N CYS A 144 10.07 -0.53 -7.86
CA CYS A 144 10.51 0.82 -8.22
C CYS A 144 10.37 1.19 -9.71
N ARG A 145 10.20 0.23 -10.64
CA ARG A 145 10.05 0.52 -12.08
C ARG A 145 8.75 1.24 -12.48
N GLY A 146 7.88 1.56 -11.52
CA GLY A 146 6.53 2.04 -11.80
C GLY A 146 5.60 0.89 -12.17
N PHE A 147 4.29 1.17 -12.18
CA PHE A 147 3.28 0.17 -12.54
C PHE A 147 3.59 -0.39 -13.93
N PRO A 148 3.43 -1.70 -14.17
CA PRO A 148 3.62 -2.29 -15.49
C PRO A 148 2.55 -1.73 -16.43
N ILE A 149 2.89 -0.64 -17.11
CA ILE A 149 2.20 -0.19 -18.31
C ILE A 149 3.03 -0.80 -19.44
N GLU A 150 2.64 -1.98 -19.91
CA GLU A 150 3.15 -2.46 -21.20
C GLU A 150 2.77 -1.41 -22.26
N GLN A 151 3.77 -0.98 -23.02
CA GLN A 151 3.64 -0.08 -24.17
C GLN A 151 2.75 -0.69 -25.25
#